data_AF-W6QJZ3-F1
#
_entry.id   AF-W6QJZ3-F1
#
_cell.length_a   1.000
_cell.length_b   1.000
_cell.length_c   1.000
_cell.angle_alpha   90.00
_cell.angle_beta   90.00
_cell.angle_gamma   90.00
#
_symmetry.space_group_name_H-M   'P 1'
#
loop_
_entity.id
_entity.type
_entity.pdbx_description
1 polymer ?
#
loop_
_entity_poly.entity_id
_entity_poly.type
_entity_poly.pdbx_seq_one_letter_code
_entity_poly.pdbx_strand_id
1 'polypeptide(L)'
;MVKAAAETQLPTCCRYEGKGFFVPISLCSFFSSSSLSSTKNKDTQLNVYVSKKRFEIDLFASSFESSSTLLAEHLRHVRRQEPEWIPDEAEIDDDREIEDPLEEMHDWALRPFLPIFHEFAPLDPSQKYTLNDYLFAEEFHYTVQVVEEKLVPIYLSNTKRMQPSSVDYSSFSVYHPREVQVPISVDSAALPAIPRKLFIYRRPRPSFFKLVY
;
A
#
# COMPACT_ATOMS: atom_id res chain seq x y z
N MET A 1 -35.72 -3.80 -37.17
CA MET A 1 -35.58 -2.89 -36.01
C MET A 1 -35.20 -3.73 -34.80
N VAL A 2 -33.92 -3.74 -34.42
CA VAL A 2 -33.41 -4.48 -33.26
C VAL A 2 -32.83 -3.46 -32.29
N LYS A 3 -33.43 -3.34 -31.10
CA LYS A 3 -32.90 -2.59 -29.97
C LYS A 3 -31.97 -3.52 -29.20
N ALA A 4 -30.68 -3.21 -29.14
CA ALA A 4 -29.75 -3.80 -28.19
C ALA A 4 -29.84 -3.02 -26.87
N ALA A 5 -30.16 -3.72 -25.78
CA ALA A 5 -30.02 -3.20 -24.43
C ALA A 5 -28.56 -3.42 -24.00
N ALA A 6 -27.88 -2.36 -23.59
CA ALA A 6 -26.55 -2.44 -23.01
C ALA A 6 -26.69 -2.84 -21.53
N GLU A 7 -26.37 -4.11 -21.25
CA GLU A 7 -26.19 -4.63 -19.91
C GLU A 7 -24.88 -4.04 -19.37
N THR A 8 -25.00 -3.11 -18.41
CA THR A 8 -23.85 -2.49 -17.76
C THR A 8 -23.43 -3.38 -16.60
N GLN A 9 -22.41 -4.20 -16.82
CA GLN A 9 -21.78 -5.03 -15.80
C GLN A 9 -21.03 -4.10 -14.82
N LEU A 10 -21.60 -3.92 -13.63
CA LEU A 10 -20.95 -3.25 -12.50
C LEU A 10 -19.76 -4.10 -12.01
N PRO A 11 -18.66 -3.49 -11.52
CA PRO A 11 -17.63 -4.22 -10.80
C PRO A 11 -18.22 -4.72 -9.48
N THR A 12 -18.24 -6.04 -9.34
CA THR A 12 -18.74 -6.77 -8.17
C THR A 12 -17.80 -6.55 -6.99
N CYS A 13 -18.00 -5.48 -6.23
CA CYS A 13 -17.49 -5.39 -4.86
C CYS A 13 -18.64 -5.79 -3.92
N CYS A 14 -18.46 -6.96 -3.30
CA CYS A 14 -19.15 -7.44 -2.09
C CYS A 14 -20.68 -7.27 -2.05
N ARG A 15 -21.41 -8.27 -2.56
CA ARG A 15 -22.80 -8.50 -2.16
C ARG A 15 -22.79 -9.50 -1.00
N TYR A 16 -23.16 -9.05 0.21
CA TYR A 16 -23.45 -9.95 1.33
C TYR A 16 -24.82 -9.59 1.92
N GLU A 17 -25.75 -10.54 1.79
CA GLU A 17 -27.01 -10.57 2.53
C GLU A 17 -26.84 -11.52 3.73
N GLY A 18 -27.35 -11.12 4.90
CA GLY A 18 -27.78 -12.08 5.92
C GLY A 18 -26.85 -12.36 7.10
N LYS A 19 -27.10 -11.61 8.19
CA LYS A 19 -27.08 -12.03 9.61
C LYS A 19 -25.81 -12.70 10.17
N GLY A 20 -25.12 -11.96 11.04
CA GLY A 20 -24.34 -12.54 12.13
C GLY A 20 -22.90 -12.05 12.17
N PHE A 21 -22.68 -10.99 12.96
CA PHE A 21 -21.41 -10.51 13.51
C PHE A 21 -20.17 -11.41 13.38
N PHE A 22 -19.31 -11.11 12.41
CA PHE A 22 -17.89 -10.74 12.53
C PHE A 22 -17.36 -10.53 11.10
N VAL A 23 -17.19 -9.28 10.67
CA VAL A 23 -16.66 -9.00 9.32
C VAL A 23 -15.14 -9.06 9.42
N PRO A 24 -14.42 -9.91 8.65
CA PRO A 24 -13.02 -9.67 8.40
C PRO A 24 -12.97 -8.43 7.51
N ILE A 25 -12.66 -7.27 8.11
CA ILE A 25 -12.43 -6.06 7.34
C ILE A 25 -11.17 -6.34 6.54
N SER A 26 -11.30 -6.45 5.22
CA SER A 26 -10.15 -6.55 4.33
C SER A 26 -9.18 -5.42 4.65
N LEU A 27 -7.92 -5.79 4.92
CA LEU A 27 -6.80 -4.89 5.20
C LEU A 27 -6.65 -3.80 4.12
N CYS A 28 -7.11 -4.07 2.89
CA CYS A 28 -7.16 -3.13 1.77
C CYS A 28 -8.01 -1.87 2.02
N SER A 29 -8.94 -1.86 2.99
CA SER A 29 -9.77 -0.67 3.25
C SER A 29 -9.09 0.38 4.12
N PHE A 30 -8.05 -0.01 4.87
CA PHE A 30 -7.42 0.86 5.85
C PHE A 30 -6.10 1.46 5.38
N PHE A 31 -5.41 0.84 4.44
CA PHE A 31 -4.07 1.24 4.05
C PHE A 31 -3.83 1.08 2.56
N SER A 32 -2.89 1.85 2.04
CA SER A 32 -2.40 1.67 0.67
C SER A 32 -0.92 1.38 0.70
N SER A 33 -0.46 0.43 -0.11
CA SER A 33 0.89 -0.11 -0.02
C SER A 33 1.62 -0.28 -1.35
N SER A 34 2.95 -0.22 -1.32
CA SER A 34 3.84 -0.62 -2.42
C SER A 34 5.08 -1.34 -1.89
N SER A 35 5.52 -2.40 -2.56
CA SER A 35 6.73 -3.14 -2.20
C SER A 35 7.88 -2.89 -3.18
N LEU A 36 9.11 -2.93 -2.66
CA LEU A 36 10.33 -3.05 -3.45
C LEU A 36 11.16 -4.22 -2.89
N SER A 37 11.65 -5.08 -3.77
CA SER A 37 12.49 -6.24 -3.41
C SER A 37 13.87 -6.09 -4.04
N SER A 38 14.91 -6.36 -3.25
CA SER A 38 16.27 -6.41 -3.76
C SER A 38 16.61 -7.81 -4.28
N THR A 39 17.03 -7.88 -5.53
CA THR A 39 17.38 -9.14 -6.21
C THR A 39 18.62 -9.84 -5.64
N LYS A 40 19.41 -9.16 -4.80
CA LYS A 40 20.69 -9.68 -4.28
C LYS A 40 20.60 -10.31 -2.89
N ASN A 41 19.79 -9.75 -1.99
CA ASN A 41 19.74 -10.16 -0.58
C ASN A 41 18.31 -10.55 -0.12
N LYS A 42 17.31 -10.53 -1.01
CA LYS A 42 15.91 -10.88 -0.70
C LYS A 42 15.29 -10.03 0.41
N ASP A 43 15.92 -8.90 0.71
CA ASP A 43 15.36 -7.88 1.58
C ASP A 43 14.23 -7.18 0.82
N THR A 44 13.13 -6.95 1.53
CA THR A 44 11.97 -6.26 0.98
C THR A 44 11.63 -5.05 1.83
N GLN A 45 11.14 -4.01 1.18
CA GLN A 45 10.63 -2.83 1.85
C GLN A 45 9.15 -2.66 1.51
N LEU A 46 8.34 -2.51 2.55
CA LEU A 46 6.93 -2.19 2.45
C LEU A 46 6.72 -0.72 2.79
N ASN A 47 6.06 -0.01 1.88
CA ASN A 47 5.62 1.36 2.11
C ASN A 47 4.12 1.36 2.29
N VAL A 48 3.64 1.75 3.46
CA VAL A 48 2.21 1.68 3.83
C VAL A 48 1.74 3.06 4.27
N TYR A 49 0.60 3.51 3.75
CA TYR A 49 -0.06 4.73 4.24
C TYR A 49 -1.17 4.38 5.22
N VAL A 50 -1.09 4.97 6.41
CA VAL A 50 -2.10 4.90 7.46
C VAL A 50 -2.58 6.32 7.70
N SER A 51 -3.84 6.61 7.40
CA SER A 51 -4.36 7.98 7.46
C SER A 51 -3.51 8.90 6.56
N LYS A 52 -2.91 9.95 7.13
CA LYS A 52 -1.96 10.88 6.48
C LYS A 52 -0.48 10.61 6.79
N LYS A 53 -0.18 9.44 7.33
CA LYS A 53 1.16 9.03 7.77
C LYS A 53 1.70 7.95 6.84
N ARG A 54 3.01 7.95 6.62
CA ARG A 54 3.71 6.92 5.86
C ARG A 54 4.49 6.03 6.83
N PHE A 55 4.43 4.74 6.60
CA PHE A 55 5.19 3.72 7.30
C PHE A 55 6.12 3.08 6.28
N GLU A 56 7.42 3.19 6.55
CA GLU A 56 8.45 2.47 5.82
C GLU A 56 8.84 1.28 6.69
N ILE A 57 8.69 0.07 6.16
CA ILE A 57 8.88 -1.16 6.92
C ILE A 57 9.88 -2.02 6.15
N ASP A 58 11.07 -2.18 6.73
CA ASP A 58 12.13 -3.00 6.17
C ASP A 58 12.04 -4.44 6.72
N LEU A 59 11.95 -5.41 5.81
CA LEU A 59 11.97 -6.84 6.07
C LEU A 59 13.33 -7.38 5.62
N PHE A 60 14.27 -7.51 6.56
CA PHE A 60 15.59 -8.07 6.28
C PHE A 60 15.57 -9.59 6.41
N ALA A 61 16.08 -10.30 5.41
CA ALA A 61 16.16 -11.77 5.44
C ALA A 61 16.92 -12.27 6.69
N SER A 62 17.96 -11.53 7.10
CA SER A 62 18.75 -11.81 8.30
C SER A 62 17.94 -11.77 9.60
N SER A 63 16.85 -10.99 9.65
CA SER A 63 16.00 -10.89 10.84
C SER A 63 15.14 -12.13 11.08
N PHE A 64 15.03 -13.00 10.06
CA PHE A 64 14.29 -14.26 10.13
C PHE A 64 15.20 -15.47 10.34
N GLU A 65 16.53 -15.34 10.30
CA GLU A 65 17.47 -16.46 10.44
C GLU A 65 17.31 -17.26 11.74
N SER A 66 16.74 -16.63 12.78
CA SER A 66 16.43 -17.27 14.06
C SER A 66 15.26 -18.25 14.00
N SER A 67 14.42 -18.20 12.95
CA SER A 67 13.30 -19.12 12.71
C SER A 67 13.32 -19.65 11.28
N SER A 68 13.59 -20.95 11.13
CA SER A 68 13.55 -21.60 9.82
C SER A 68 12.17 -21.54 9.16
N THR A 69 11.10 -21.54 9.97
CA THR A 69 9.72 -21.53 9.48
C THR A 69 9.36 -20.17 8.89
N LEU A 70 9.61 -19.08 9.64
CA LEU A 70 9.30 -17.73 9.18
C LEU A 70 10.23 -17.28 8.06
N LEU A 71 11.49 -17.74 8.06
CA LEU A 71 12.39 -17.50 6.94
C LEU A 71 11.88 -18.17 5.66
N ALA A 72 11.41 -19.41 5.73
CA ALA A 72 10.84 -20.11 4.58
C ALA A 72 9.58 -19.40 4.06
N GLU A 73 8.73 -18.90 4.95
CA GLU A 73 7.54 -18.13 4.61
C GLU A 73 7.89 -16.79 3.94
N HIS A 74 8.83 -16.03 4.49
CA HIS A 74 9.37 -14.80 3.87
C HIS A 74 9.89 -15.07 2.46
N LEU A 75 10.77 -16.07 2.30
CA LEU A 75 11.35 -16.41 1.00
C LEU A 75 10.28 -16.88 0.00
N ARG A 76 9.22 -17.56 0.45
CA ARG A 76 8.07 -17.89 -0.38
C ARG A 76 7.41 -16.64 -0.93
N HIS A 77 7.10 -15.67 -0.06
CA HIS A 77 6.49 -14.41 -0.49
C HIS A 77 7.39 -13.64 -1.46
N VAL A 78 8.69 -13.52 -1.17
CA VAL A 78 9.64 -12.84 -2.05
C VAL A 78 9.70 -13.50 -3.42
N ARG A 79 9.71 -14.84 -3.48
CA ARG A 79 9.72 -15.58 -4.76
C ARG A 79 8.46 -15.33 -5.58
N ARG A 80 7.29 -15.28 -4.96
CA ARG A 80 6.02 -15.05 -5.66
C ARG A 80 5.87 -13.63 -6.24
N GLN A 81 6.72 -12.69 -5.81
CA GLN A 81 6.78 -11.33 -6.36
C GLN A 81 7.73 -11.18 -7.55
N GLU A 82 8.50 -12.22 -7.90
CA GLU A 82 9.37 -12.17 -9.07
C GLU A 82 8.53 -12.18 -10.36
N PRO A 83 8.84 -11.34 -11.36
CA PRO A 83 8.08 -11.27 -12.62
C PRO A 83 7.98 -12.61 -13.37
N GLU A 84 8.96 -13.49 -13.16
CA GLU A 84 9.06 -14.81 -13.77
C GLU A 84 8.32 -15.90 -12.98
N TRP A 85 7.72 -15.57 -11.83
CA TRP A 85 6.98 -16.54 -11.04
C TRP A 85 5.71 -16.96 -11.76
N ILE A 86 5.53 -18.28 -11.86
CA ILE A 86 4.33 -18.92 -12.38
C ILE A 86 3.85 -19.85 -11.27
N PRO A 87 2.55 -19.80 -10.88
CA PRO A 87 2.01 -20.73 -9.89
C PRO A 87 2.20 -22.17 -10.37
N ASP A 88 2.69 -23.05 -9.49
CA ASP A 88 2.80 -24.48 -9.78
C ASP A 88 1.40 -25.11 -9.82
N GLU A 89 1.19 -26.18 -10.60
CA GLU A 89 -0.10 -26.89 -10.70
C GLU A 89 -0.63 -27.39 -9.33
N ALA A 90 0.26 -27.59 -8.36
CA ALA A 90 -0.10 -27.97 -6.98
C ALA A 90 -0.60 -26.79 -6.11
N GLU A 91 -0.36 -25.54 -6.51
CA GLU A 91 -0.85 -24.33 -5.83
C GLU A 91 -2.18 -23.83 -6.42
N ILE A 92 -2.54 -24.32 -7.60
CA ILE A 92 -3.81 -24.08 -8.26
C ILE A 92 -4.80 -25.14 -7.74
N ASP A 93 -5.40 -24.88 -6.58
CA ASP A 93 -6.56 -25.66 -6.13
C ASP A 93 -7.71 -25.36 -7.10
N ASP A 94 -8.31 -26.40 -7.72
CA ASP A 94 -9.21 -26.28 -8.89
C ASP A 94 -10.42 -25.33 -8.68
N ASP A 95 -10.71 -24.96 -7.43
CA ASP A 95 -11.84 -24.10 -7.02
C ASP A 95 -11.42 -22.81 -6.27
N ARG A 96 -10.12 -22.51 -6.09
CA ARG A 96 -9.68 -21.27 -5.42
C ARG A 96 -9.10 -20.27 -6.41
N GLU A 97 -9.64 -19.05 -6.37
CA GLU A 97 -8.98 -17.90 -7.00
C GLU A 97 -7.59 -17.74 -6.37
N ILE A 98 -6.56 -17.69 -7.21
CA ILE A 98 -5.18 -17.41 -6.76
C ILE A 98 -5.18 -16.02 -6.17
N GLU A 99 -4.99 -15.93 -4.86
CA GLU A 99 -4.88 -14.68 -4.13
C GLU A 99 -3.67 -13.87 -4.65
N ASP A 100 -3.79 -12.55 -4.74
CA ASP A 100 -2.69 -11.70 -5.25
C ASP A 100 -1.46 -11.88 -4.35
N PRO A 101 -0.31 -12.36 -4.87
CA PRO A 101 0.89 -12.56 -4.07
C PRO A 101 1.37 -11.33 -3.30
N LEU A 102 1.06 -10.13 -3.82
CA LEU A 102 1.36 -8.89 -3.14
C LEU A 102 0.45 -8.68 -1.92
N GLU A 103 -0.84 -8.99 -2.04
CA GLU A 103 -1.81 -8.91 -0.95
C GLU A 103 -1.48 -9.94 0.14
N GLU A 104 -1.15 -11.18 -0.23
CA GLU A 104 -0.76 -12.23 0.72
C GLU A 104 0.47 -11.82 1.55
N MET A 105 1.50 -11.24 0.91
CA MET A 105 2.69 -10.76 1.64
C MET A 105 2.34 -9.61 2.58
N HIS A 106 1.47 -8.69 2.16
CA HIS A 106 1.05 -7.57 3.00
C HIS A 106 0.25 -8.06 4.22
N ASP A 107 -0.70 -8.96 4.02
CA ASP A 107 -1.51 -9.51 5.11
C ASP A 107 -0.64 -10.24 6.13
N TRP A 108 0.35 -11.01 5.68
CA TRP A 108 1.31 -11.66 6.55
C TRP A 108 2.20 -10.66 7.30
N ALA A 109 2.88 -9.75 6.58
CA ALA A 109 3.88 -8.86 7.17
C ALA A 109 3.28 -7.73 8.02
N LEU A 110 2.06 -7.27 7.71
CA LEU A 110 1.42 -6.13 8.37
C LEU A 110 0.52 -6.53 9.53
N ARG A 111 0.14 -7.81 9.65
CA ARG A 111 -0.60 -8.32 10.79
C ARG A 111 -0.06 -7.89 12.16
N PRO A 112 1.25 -7.95 12.45
CA PRO A 112 1.78 -7.50 13.74
C PRO A 112 1.72 -5.98 13.95
N PHE A 113 1.53 -5.18 12.89
CA PHE A 113 1.41 -3.72 12.95
C PHE A 113 -0.02 -3.24 13.17
N LEU A 114 -1.03 -4.11 13.01
CA LEU A 114 -2.44 -3.74 13.19
C LEU A 114 -2.72 -2.96 14.49
N PRO A 115 -2.21 -3.36 15.67
CA PRO A 115 -2.43 -2.60 16.90
C PRO A 115 -1.89 -1.16 16.81
N ILE A 116 -0.71 -0.99 16.19
CA ILE A 116 -0.07 0.32 16.00
C ILE A 116 -0.92 1.18 15.05
N PHE A 117 -1.41 0.58 13.95
CA PHE A 117 -2.20 1.31 12.97
C PHE A 117 -3.55 1.77 13.52
N HIS A 118 -4.16 1.00 14.44
CA HIS A 118 -5.41 1.37 15.09
C HIS A 118 -5.32 2.60 16.01
N GLU A 119 -4.11 3.01 16.41
CA GLU A 119 -3.92 4.24 17.20
C GLU A 119 -4.15 5.52 16.36
N PHE A 120 -4.11 5.40 15.02
CA PHE A 120 -4.29 6.53 14.13
C PHE A 120 -5.74 6.72 13.72
N ALA A 121 -6.23 7.95 13.85
CA ALA A 121 -7.55 8.31 13.36
C ALA A 121 -7.64 8.15 11.84
N PRO A 122 -8.73 7.57 11.30
CA PRO A 122 -9.00 7.54 9.86
C PRO A 122 -8.97 8.92 9.22
N LEU A 123 -8.77 8.98 7.91
CA LEU A 123 -8.91 10.23 7.18
C LEU A 123 -10.33 10.79 7.28
N ASP A 124 -10.42 12.11 7.45
CA ASP A 124 -11.67 12.84 7.31
C ASP A 124 -12.01 12.99 5.82
N PRO A 125 -13.11 12.40 5.31
CA PRO A 125 -13.49 12.49 3.90
C PRO A 125 -13.94 13.90 3.48
N SER A 126 -14.27 14.77 4.44
CA SER A 126 -14.63 16.16 4.17
C SER A 126 -13.41 17.07 3.97
N GLN A 127 -12.23 16.63 4.42
CA GLN A 127 -10.99 17.36 4.26
C GLN A 127 -10.45 17.24 2.82
N LYS A 128 -9.91 18.34 2.29
CA LYS A 128 -9.18 18.33 1.02
C LYS A 128 -7.72 17.99 1.27
N TYR A 129 -7.28 16.86 0.75
CA TYR A 129 -5.89 16.43 0.80
C TYR A 129 -5.13 16.86 -0.44
N THR A 130 -3.88 17.21 -0.24
CA THR A 130 -3.02 17.78 -1.26
C THR A 130 -1.79 16.91 -1.49
N LEU A 131 -1.11 17.15 -2.60
CA LEU A 131 0.16 16.50 -2.91
C LEU A 131 1.21 16.85 -1.85
N ASN A 132 1.07 17.99 -1.17
CA ASN A 132 1.89 18.32 0.00
C ASN A 132 1.70 17.31 1.14
N ASP A 133 0.45 16.92 1.44
CA ASP A 133 0.16 15.97 2.52
C ASP A 133 0.72 14.58 2.21
N TYR A 134 0.79 14.21 0.92
CA TYR A 134 1.39 12.98 0.45
C TYR A 134 2.94 13.04 0.43
N LEU A 135 3.52 14.07 -0.21
CA LEU A 135 4.98 14.22 -0.36
C LEU A 135 5.70 14.57 0.94
N PHE A 136 4.99 15.13 1.91
CA PHE A 136 5.55 15.51 3.20
C PHE A 136 4.78 14.86 4.36
N ALA A 137 4.17 13.70 4.11
CA ALA A 137 3.61 12.86 5.15
C ALA A 137 4.68 12.59 6.22
N GLU A 138 4.28 12.67 7.49
CA GLU A 138 5.14 12.21 8.58
C GLU A 138 5.41 10.72 8.39
N GLU A 139 6.68 10.35 8.49
CA GLU A 139 7.21 9.04 8.15
C GLU A 139 7.72 8.34 9.39
N PHE A 140 7.25 7.10 9.59
CA PHE A 140 7.70 6.22 10.64
C PHE A 140 8.45 5.04 10.02
N HIS A 141 9.67 4.81 10.49
CA HIS A 141 10.52 3.76 9.98
C HIS A 141 10.54 2.60 10.98
N TYR A 142 10.21 1.42 10.49
CA TYR A 142 10.16 0.18 11.25
C TYR A 142 10.97 -0.92 10.55
N THR A 143 11.34 -1.92 11.33
CA THR A 143 11.73 -3.23 10.82
C THR A 143 10.94 -4.32 11.55
N VAL A 144 11.08 -5.57 11.11
CA VAL A 144 10.46 -6.73 11.74
C VAL A 144 11.54 -7.65 12.26
N GLN A 145 11.40 -8.09 13.52
CA GLN A 145 12.24 -9.13 14.11
C GLN A 145 11.42 -10.35 14.47
N VAL A 146 12.10 -11.50 14.51
CA VAL A 146 11.51 -12.73 15.03
C VAL A 146 11.84 -12.88 16.52
N VAL A 147 10.79 -12.95 17.34
CA VAL A 147 10.87 -13.23 18.78
C VAL A 147 9.90 -14.36 19.09
N GLU A 148 10.41 -15.47 19.63
CA GLU A 148 9.58 -16.65 20.00
C GLU A 148 8.66 -17.11 18.86
N GLU A 149 9.21 -17.27 17.64
CA GLU A 149 8.46 -17.68 16.44
C GLU A 149 7.33 -16.73 16.03
N LYS A 150 7.42 -15.44 16.40
CA LYS A 150 6.45 -14.42 16.02
C LYS A 150 7.14 -13.19 15.44
N LEU A 151 6.46 -12.55 14.50
CA LEU A 151 6.87 -11.26 13.93
C LEU A 151 6.58 -10.14 14.94
N VAL A 152 7.61 -9.38 15.27
CA VAL A 152 7.53 -8.24 16.19
C VAL A 152 8.00 -6.97 15.47
N PRO A 153 7.16 -5.91 15.41
CA PRO A 153 7.56 -4.62 14.86
C PRO A 153 8.58 -3.95 15.77
N ILE A 154 9.66 -3.45 15.18
CA ILE A 154 10.69 -2.68 15.89
C ILE A 154 10.74 -1.29 15.29
N TYR A 155 10.43 -0.29 16.10
CA TYR A 155 10.54 1.11 15.71
C TYR A 155 12.02 1.51 15.62
N LEU A 156 12.42 2.03 14.46
CA LEU A 156 13.80 2.47 14.22
C LEU A 156 13.93 3.97 14.45
N SER A 157 13.11 4.75 13.75
CA SER A 157 13.14 6.21 13.84
C SER A 157 11.93 6.85 13.16
N ASN A 158 11.76 8.15 13.37
CA ASN A 158 10.94 8.99 12.51
C ASN A 158 11.85 10.05 11.88
N THR A 159 11.71 10.26 10.58
CA THR A 159 12.46 11.27 9.87
C THR A 159 11.61 12.55 9.81
N LYS A 160 12.17 13.66 10.31
CA LYS A 160 11.66 14.99 9.92
C LYS A 160 12.28 15.30 8.56
N ARG A 161 11.47 15.29 7.51
CA ARG A 161 11.97 15.41 6.13
C ARG A 161 12.77 16.70 5.90
N MET A 162 13.87 16.56 5.15
CA MET A 162 14.62 17.62 4.51
C MET A 162 13.83 18.19 3.31
N GLN A 163 13.90 19.51 3.11
CA GLN A 163 13.33 20.14 1.92
C GLN A 163 14.11 19.71 0.68
N PRO A 164 13.43 19.42 -0.45
CA PRO A 164 14.11 19.11 -1.70
C PRO A 164 14.97 20.30 -2.14
N SER A 165 16.17 20.02 -2.66
CA SER A 165 17.08 21.01 -3.21
C SER A 165 16.47 21.70 -4.44
N SER A 166 16.70 23.01 -4.56
CA SER A 166 16.25 23.84 -5.68
C SER A 166 16.81 23.33 -7.00
N VAL A 167 15.94 22.79 -7.86
CA VAL A 167 16.25 22.48 -9.27
C VAL A 167 15.57 23.54 -10.15
N ASP A 168 16.28 24.03 -11.17
CA ASP A 168 15.75 25.00 -12.12
C ASP A 168 14.83 24.31 -13.14
N TYR A 169 13.53 24.60 -13.05
CA TYR A 169 12.48 24.08 -13.92
C TYR A 169 11.83 25.16 -14.79
N SER A 170 12.58 26.20 -15.20
CA SER A 170 12.07 27.33 -15.98
C SER A 170 11.27 26.97 -17.24
N SER A 171 11.46 25.78 -17.81
CA SER A 171 10.74 25.28 -19.00
C SER A 171 9.38 24.63 -18.71
N PHE A 172 9.00 24.42 -17.45
CA PHE A 172 7.77 23.71 -17.07
C PHE A 172 6.87 24.56 -16.17
N SER A 173 5.55 24.34 -16.25
CA SER A 173 4.63 24.90 -15.25
C SER A 173 4.91 24.26 -13.90
N VAL A 174 5.50 25.02 -12.99
CA VAL A 174 5.75 24.61 -11.61
C VAL A 174 4.51 24.92 -10.77
N TYR A 175 3.95 23.90 -10.13
CA TYR A 175 2.83 24.05 -9.20
C TYR A 175 3.32 23.82 -7.77
N HIS A 176 2.80 24.59 -6.82
CA HIS A 176 3.09 24.33 -5.43
C HIS A 176 2.34 23.04 -4.99
N PRO A 177 2.95 22.11 -4.22
CA PRO A 177 2.28 20.85 -3.85
C PRO A 177 0.93 21.01 -3.13
N ARG A 178 0.72 22.15 -2.46
CA ARG A 178 -0.57 22.50 -1.82
C ARG A 178 -1.70 22.85 -2.79
N GLU A 179 -1.38 23.17 -4.04
CA GLU A 179 -2.36 23.53 -5.09
C GLU A 179 -2.88 22.30 -5.85
N VAL A 180 -2.23 21.15 -5.63
CA VAL A 180 -2.51 19.89 -6.30
C VAL A 180 -3.25 18.98 -5.34
N GLN A 181 -4.51 18.67 -5.63
CA GLN A 181 -5.35 17.81 -4.81
C GLN A 181 -5.13 16.34 -5.14
N VAL A 182 -5.08 15.53 -4.09
CA VAL A 182 -5.05 14.07 -4.16
C VAL A 182 -6.48 13.58 -3.92
N PRO A 183 -7.11 12.90 -4.90
CA PRO A 183 -8.44 12.35 -4.71
C PRO A 183 -8.40 11.21 -3.70
N ILE A 184 -9.40 11.17 -2.83
CA ILE A 184 -9.62 10.07 -1.88
C ILE A 184 -10.94 9.43 -2.23
N SER A 185 -10.98 8.09 -2.23
CA SER A 185 -12.24 7.36 -2.39
C SER A 185 -13.11 7.58 -1.15
N VAL A 186 -14.43 7.64 -1.32
CA VAL A 186 -15.38 7.79 -0.20
C VAL A 186 -15.22 6.67 0.83
N ASP A 187 -14.79 5.49 0.37
CA ASP A 187 -14.60 4.29 1.19
C ASP A 187 -13.14 4.12 1.70
N SER A 188 -12.23 5.06 1.40
CA SER A 188 -10.81 4.94 1.79
C SER A 188 -10.52 5.63 3.11
N ALA A 189 -9.90 4.91 4.05
CA ALA A 189 -9.46 5.46 5.33
C ALA A 189 -8.02 6.02 5.32
N ALA A 190 -7.29 5.91 4.20
CA ALA A 190 -5.91 6.36 4.04
C ALA A 190 -5.64 7.05 2.68
N LEU A 191 -4.49 7.74 2.61
CA LEU A 191 -3.97 8.27 1.34
C LEU A 191 -3.52 7.11 0.43
N PRO A 192 -3.65 7.25 -0.90
CA PRO A 192 -3.15 6.24 -1.82
C PRO A 192 -1.63 6.15 -1.75
N ALA A 193 -1.09 4.93 -1.83
CA ALA A 193 0.35 4.65 -1.83
C ALA A 193 1.05 5.33 -2.99
N ILE A 194 0.36 5.41 -4.12
CA ILE A 194 0.81 6.14 -5.30
C ILE A 194 -0.40 6.90 -5.86
N PRO A 195 -0.48 8.24 -5.73
CA PRO A 195 -1.60 9.03 -6.19
C PRO A 195 -1.55 9.16 -7.72
N ARG A 196 -1.99 8.12 -8.45
CA ARG A 196 -1.90 8.06 -9.91
C ARG A 196 -2.66 9.19 -10.62
N LYS A 197 -3.74 9.69 -10.01
CA LYS A 197 -4.56 10.80 -10.53
C LYS A 197 -4.50 11.98 -9.57
N LEU A 198 -4.27 13.17 -10.10
CA LEU A 198 -4.17 14.43 -9.34
C LEU A 198 -5.05 15.51 -9.97
N PHE A 199 -5.55 16.43 -9.16
CA PHE A 199 -6.38 17.55 -9.60
C PHE A 199 -5.71 18.88 -9.29
N ILE A 200 -5.37 19.64 -10.32
CA ILE A 200 -4.77 20.96 -10.18
C ILE A 200 -5.88 22.01 -10.20
N TYR A 201 -5.87 22.94 -9.24
CA TYR A 201 -6.85 24.02 -9.20
C TYR A 201 -6.91 24.76 -10.55
N ARG A 202 -8.13 25.02 -11.04
CA ARG A 202 -8.42 25.64 -12.36
C ARG A 202 -8.10 24.81 -13.60
N ARG A 203 -7.68 23.55 -13.47
CA ARG A 203 -7.59 22.62 -14.61
C ARG A 203 -8.81 21.69 -14.66
N PRO A 204 -9.49 21.58 -15.82
CA PRO A 204 -10.69 20.75 -15.95
C PRO A 204 -10.39 19.25 -16.08
N ARG A 205 -9.14 18.88 -16.39
CA ARG A 205 -8.74 17.48 -16.59
C ARG A 205 -7.78 17.03 -15.48
N PRO A 206 -7.91 15.77 -15.00
CA PRO A 206 -6.95 15.19 -14.08
C PRO A 206 -5.57 15.10 -14.73
N SER A 207 -4.54 15.22 -13.91
CA SER A 207 -3.13 15.00 -14.28
C SER A 207 -2.63 13.69 -13.68
N PHE A 208 -1.57 13.13 -14.24
CA PHE A 208 -0.96 11.91 -13.72
C PHE A 208 0.30 12.23 -12.94
N PHE A 209 0.48 11.56 -11.80
CA PHE A 209 1.68 11.72 -10.98
C PHE A 209 2.76 10.74 -11.44
N LYS A 210 3.98 11.26 -11.65
CA LYS A 210 5.17 10.47 -11.89
C LYS A 210 6.33 11.05 -11.09
N LEU A 211 6.91 10.25 -10.20
CA LEU A 211 8.20 10.56 -9.58
C LEU A 211 9.30 10.25 -10.59
N VAL A 212 10.19 11.20 -10.78
CA VAL A 212 11.40 11.06 -11.62
C VAL A 212 12.58 11.23 -10.68
N TYR A 213 13.39 10.17 -10.55
CA TYR A 213 14.64 10.17 -9.79
C TYR A 213 15.82 10.38 -10.74
#